data_AF-A0A1F6E2G1-F1
#
_entry.id   AF-A0A1F6E2G1-F1
#
_cell.length_a   1.000
_cell.length_b   1.000
_cell.length_c   1.000
_cell.angle_alpha   90.00
_cell.angle_beta   90.00
_cell.angle_gamma   90.00
#
_symmetry.space_group_name_H-M   'P 1'
#
loop_
_entity.id
_entity.type
_entity.pdbx_description
1 polymer ?
#
loop_
_entity_poly.entity_id
_entity_poly.type
_entity_poly.pdbx_seq_one_letter_code
_entity_poly.pdbx_strand_id
1 'polypeptide(L)'
;MRQALIIVAAVIVIAGVGVGVYFMFFAGGANIIVAPSGDADTLPEAGSVPTAPVDEETPVVDIEQPRQVAARLVQISKGPVVTGAVVYTASSTDSAPEVAVNFIARESGNIYRYLVQSGSLTRTSNKTIPGIQETLWLPDGSLAYVRYLSGETHDTINTYALPESGDGGYFLAQNIADLSVHDAEILTVAEGTNGSVATRSRADGSNARQVFVTPLSMLRANFLGVREHLTFTKPSALTPGYAYLVNSIGNFERIAGPLNGLVALPSSSGEWVLISYSSQGLPALSLYEVKERTLIALPIATIADKCVWADDDRAVYCGVPIDPPESYIYPDDWYQGAVAFRDRLWKIDVEGRFAELVLDFEKETGQSLDATGLAIDTAPTILVFKNKRDASLWSYAL
;
A
#
# COMPACT_ATOMS: atom_id res chain seq x y z
N MET A 1 -17.84 63.20 -21.78
CA MET A 1 -17.32 63.06 -20.39
C MET A 1 -18.18 62.16 -19.50
N ARG A 2 -19.52 62.29 -19.43
CA ARG A 2 -20.37 61.41 -18.60
C ARG A 2 -20.29 59.91 -18.93
N GLN A 3 -20.27 59.54 -20.21
CA GLN A 3 -20.20 58.12 -20.62
C GLN A 3 -18.85 57.47 -20.28
N ALA A 4 -17.74 58.21 -20.42
CA ALA A 4 -16.41 57.71 -20.04
C ALA A 4 -16.30 57.47 -18.53
N LEU A 5 -16.89 58.34 -17.70
CA LEU A 5 -16.93 58.16 -16.24
C LEU A 5 -17.74 56.94 -15.81
N ILE A 6 -18.86 56.65 -16.49
CA ILE A 6 -19.69 55.48 -16.19
C ILE A 6 -18.95 54.17 -16.54
N ILE A 7 -18.25 54.14 -17.66
CA ILE A 7 -17.47 52.96 -18.08
C ILE A 7 -16.31 52.70 -17.09
N VAL A 8 -15.58 53.75 -16.70
CA VAL A 8 -14.49 53.62 -15.72
C VAL A 8 -15.03 53.15 -14.36
N ALA A 9 -16.16 53.67 -13.90
CA ALA A 9 -16.78 53.22 -12.65
C ALA A 9 -17.21 51.74 -12.72
N ALA A 10 -17.78 51.29 -13.84
CA ALA A 10 -18.19 49.90 -14.02
C ALA A 10 -16.99 48.93 -14.01
N VAL A 11 -15.87 49.31 -14.65
CA VAL A 11 -14.64 48.48 -14.67
C VAL A 11 -14.05 48.34 -13.27
N ILE A 12 -14.04 49.40 -12.47
CA ILE A 12 -13.53 49.37 -11.09
C ILE A 12 -14.38 48.44 -10.22
N VAL A 13 -15.70 48.47 -10.37
CA VAL A 13 -16.60 47.58 -9.62
C VAL A 13 -16.39 46.13 -9.99
N ILE A 14 -16.28 45.81 -11.29
CA ILE A 14 -16.05 44.44 -11.77
C ILE A 14 -14.69 43.92 -11.28
N ALA A 15 -13.64 44.74 -11.34
CA ALA A 15 -12.33 44.37 -10.82
C ALA A 15 -12.34 44.13 -9.31
N GLY A 16 -13.03 44.99 -8.54
CA GLY A 16 -13.19 44.83 -7.10
C GLY A 16 -13.93 43.55 -6.70
N VAL A 17 -15.00 43.21 -7.43
CA VAL A 17 -15.73 41.94 -7.24
C VAL A 17 -14.85 40.74 -7.58
N GLY A 18 -14.07 40.82 -8.66
CA GLY A 18 -13.13 39.76 -9.05
C GLY A 18 -12.06 39.50 -7.98
N VAL A 19 -11.49 40.55 -7.39
CA VAL A 19 -10.52 40.44 -6.29
C VAL A 19 -11.19 39.85 -5.04
N GLY A 20 -12.41 40.28 -4.71
CA GLY A 20 -13.14 39.75 -3.56
C GLY A 20 -13.45 38.25 -3.68
N VAL A 21 -13.90 37.80 -4.86
CA VAL A 21 -14.14 36.38 -5.15
C VAL A 21 -12.83 35.59 -5.10
N TYR A 22 -11.75 36.13 -5.65
CA TYR A 22 -10.45 35.47 -5.59
C TYR A 22 -9.98 35.22 -4.15
N PHE A 23 -10.05 36.23 -3.28
CA PHE A 23 -9.65 36.07 -1.88
C PHE A 23 -10.60 35.17 -1.08
N MET A 24 -11.90 35.19 -1.37
CA MET A 24 -12.87 34.35 -0.67
C MET A 24 -12.72 32.86 -0.99
N PHE A 25 -12.34 32.50 -2.23
CA PHE A 25 -12.28 31.11 -2.67
C PHE A 25 -10.86 30.53 -2.79
N PHE A 26 -9.82 31.35 -2.96
CA PHE A 26 -8.48 30.87 -3.30
C PHE A 26 -7.36 31.33 -2.35
N ALA A 27 -7.61 32.26 -1.41
CA ALA A 27 -6.59 32.71 -0.46
C ALA A 27 -6.50 31.87 0.83
N GLY A 28 -7.40 30.90 1.03
CA GLY A 28 -7.30 29.92 2.10
C GLY A 28 -6.32 28.80 1.73
N GLY A 29 -5.07 28.93 2.14
CA GLY A 29 -4.17 27.77 2.20
C GLY A 29 -4.69 26.78 3.24
N ALA A 30 -4.67 25.48 2.92
CA ALA A 30 -4.98 24.43 3.88
C ALA A 30 -4.02 24.56 5.08
N ASN A 31 -4.57 24.84 6.26
CA ASN A 31 -3.82 24.81 7.51
C ASN A 31 -4.16 23.50 8.21
N ILE A 32 -3.14 22.69 8.48
CA ILE A 32 -3.25 21.49 9.31
C ILE A 32 -3.33 21.97 10.76
N ILE A 33 -4.45 21.67 11.42
CA ILE A 33 -4.63 21.90 12.85
C ILE A 33 -3.95 20.73 13.56
N VAL A 34 -2.85 20.99 14.26
CA VAL A 34 -2.22 20.02 15.17
C VAL A 34 -2.90 20.14 16.54
N ALA A 35 -3.40 19.02 17.06
CA ALA A 35 -4.00 18.96 18.40
C ALA A 35 -2.93 19.13 19.51
N PRO A 36 -3.29 19.64 20.70
CA PRO A 36 -2.31 19.81 21.78
C PRO A 36 -1.91 18.45 22.37
N SER A 37 -0.62 18.31 22.66
CA SER A 37 0.01 17.13 23.29
C SER A 37 -0.50 16.92 24.71
N GLY A 38 -1.09 15.75 24.97
CA GLY A 38 -1.42 15.25 26.31
C GLY A 38 -0.56 14.05 26.65
N ASP A 39 0.06 14.07 27.84
CA ASP A 39 0.90 13.00 28.36
C ASP A 39 0.05 11.76 28.71
N ALA A 40 0.27 10.68 27.96
CA ALA A 40 0.08 9.29 28.38
C ALA A 40 1.16 8.46 27.67
N ASP A 41 1.45 7.24 28.12
CA ASP A 41 2.45 6.29 27.57
C ASP A 41 2.22 5.97 26.07
N THR A 42 2.48 6.95 25.20
CA THR A 42 1.97 7.00 23.83
C THR A 42 3.09 6.62 22.88
N LEU A 43 2.74 5.79 21.90
CA LEU A 43 3.55 5.58 20.71
C LEU A 43 3.98 6.93 20.13
N PRO A 44 5.20 7.06 19.58
CA PRO A 44 5.70 8.34 19.16
C PRO A 44 4.79 8.98 18.10
N GLU A 45 4.50 10.27 18.23
CA GLU A 45 3.59 10.99 17.33
C GLU A 45 4.34 12.07 16.54
N ALA A 46 3.93 12.31 15.30
CA ALA A 46 4.53 13.35 14.48
C ALA A 46 4.33 14.74 15.13
N GLY A 47 5.42 15.47 15.36
CA GLY A 47 5.41 16.78 16.02
C GLY A 47 5.73 16.76 17.52
N SER A 48 5.87 15.57 18.12
CA SER A 48 6.42 15.44 19.48
C SER A 48 7.94 15.64 19.51
N VAL A 49 8.45 16.28 20.57
CA VAL A 49 9.89 16.36 20.83
C VAL A 49 10.33 15.01 21.41
N PRO A 50 11.45 14.40 20.96
CA PRO A 50 11.88 13.12 21.53
C PRO A 50 12.21 13.29 23.01
N THR A 51 11.43 12.66 23.89
CA THR A 51 11.83 12.45 25.27
C THR A 51 12.94 11.40 25.30
N ALA A 52 13.94 11.58 26.17
CA ALA A 52 15.11 10.73 26.28
C ALA A 52 14.74 9.23 26.41
N PRO A 53 15.55 8.30 25.88
CA PRO A 53 15.26 6.88 25.97
C PRO A 53 15.20 6.46 27.44
N VAL A 54 14.08 5.87 27.84
CA VAL A 54 14.00 5.07 29.06
C VAL A 54 14.61 3.72 28.70
N ASP A 55 15.68 3.35 29.40
CA ASP A 55 16.27 2.01 29.32
C ASP A 55 15.28 0.99 29.90
N GLU A 56 14.32 0.54 29.10
CA GLU A 56 13.59 -0.70 29.38
C GLU A 56 14.38 -1.88 28.78
N GLU A 57 14.62 -2.90 29.61
CA GLU A 57 15.18 -4.17 29.17
C GLU A 57 14.27 -4.76 28.08
N THR A 58 14.76 -4.73 26.83
CA THR A 58 14.06 -5.34 25.70
C THR A 58 13.92 -6.84 25.94
N PRO A 59 12.69 -7.40 25.91
CA PRO A 59 12.54 -8.84 25.85
C PRO A 59 13.14 -9.30 24.51
N VAL A 60 14.19 -10.12 24.59
CA VAL A 60 14.72 -10.82 23.42
C VAL A 60 13.65 -11.82 23.00
N VAL A 61 12.83 -11.44 22.02
CA VAL A 61 11.93 -12.38 21.35
C VAL A 61 12.81 -13.33 20.55
N ASP A 62 12.93 -14.56 21.05
CA ASP A 62 13.61 -15.67 20.38
C ASP A 62 12.76 -16.03 19.15
N ILE A 63 13.13 -15.50 17.98
CA ILE A 63 12.46 -15.91 16.74
C ILE A 63 12.97 -17.32 16.44
N GLU A 64 12.07 -18.30 16.52
CA GLU A 64 12.33 -19.66 16.04
C GLU A 64 12.88 -19.63 14.62
N GLN A 65 13.89 -20.46 14.37
CA GLN A 65 14.58 -20.56 13.09
C GLN A 65 13.61 -20.83 11.92
N PRO A 66 13.90 -20.31 10.72
CA PRO A 66 13.14 -20.62 9.52
C PRO A 66 12.97 -22.13 9.32
N ARG A 67 11.78 -22.55 8.93
CA ARG A 67 11.43 -23.97 8.76
C ARG A 67 11.12 -24.28 7.29
N GLN A 68 11.89 -25.18 6.70
CA GLN A 68 11.55 -25.79 5.42
C GLN A 68 10.30 -26.67 5.57
N VAL A 69 9.24 -26.36 4.83
CA VAL A 69 7.97 -27.12 4.88
C VAL A 69 7.83 -28.05 3.69
N ALA A 70 8.21 -27.58 2.50
CA ALA A 70 8.31 -28.39 1.28
C ALA A 70 9.51 -27.96 0.46
N ALA A 71 9.86 -28.67 -0.62
CA ALA A 71 11.07 -28.41 -1.41
C ALA A 71 11.24 -26.94 -1.87
N ARG A 72 10.13 -26.25 -2.13
CA ARG A 72 10.09 -24.86 -2.60
C ARG A 72 9.43 -23.90 -1.61
N LEU A 73 8.98 -24.38 -0.45
CA LEU A 73 8.18 -23.61 0.51
C LEU A 73 8.84 -23.57 1.89
N VAL A 74 9.07 -22.36 2.39
CA VAL A 74 9.70 -22.10 3.69
C VAL A 74 8.78 -21.20 4.52
N GLN A 75 8.59 -21.56 5.79
CA GLN A 75 8.04 -20.65 6.79
C GLN A 75 9.19 -19.86 7.39
N ILE A 76 9.31 -18.57 7.02
CA ILE A 76 10.39 -17.69 7.48
C ILE A 76 10.20 -17.34 8.96
N SER A 77 8.96 -17.07 9.37
CA SER A 77 8.62 -16.71 10.74
C SER A 77 7.22 -17.21 11.08
N LYS A 78 7.01 -17.66 12.32
CA LYS A 78 5.68 -18.02 12.84
C LYS A 78 4.82 -16.79 13.18
N GLY A 79 5.39 -15.59 13.12
CA GLY A 79 4.67 -14.34 13.33
C GLY A 79 4.49 -13.94 14.79
N PRO A 80 3.74 -12.85 15.04
CA PRO A 80 3.02 -12.06 14.04
C PRO A 80 3.93 -11.09 13.26
N VAL A 81 3.84 -11.13 11.92
CA VAL A 81 4.56 -10.21 11.00
C VAL A 81 3.60 -9.13 10.49
N VAL A 82 4.12 -7.91 10.32
CA VAL A 82 3.41 -6.78 9.70
C VAL A 82 3.15 -7.06 8.21
N THR A 83 2.01 -6.63 7.68
CA THR A 83 1.74 -6.74 6.22
C THR A 83 2.71 -5.87 5.42
N GLY A 84 3.24 -6.39 4.31
CA GLY A 84 4.13 -5.64 3.41
C GLY A 84 5.60 -5.95 3.67
N ALA A 85 5.99 -7.21 3.55
CA ALA A 85 7.40 -7.58 3.43
C ALA A 85 7.92 -7.16 2.04
N VAL A 86 9.23 -6.96 1.92
CA VAL A 86 9.88 -6.64 0.64
C VAL A 86 10.89 -7.74 0.29
N VAL A 87 10.97 -8.04 -1.01
CA VAL A 87 11.93 -8.99 -1.58
C VAL A 87 12.82 -8.24 -2.55
N TYR A 88 14.13 -8.34 -2.39
CA TYR A 88 15.08 -7.61 -3.23
C TYR A 88 16.40 -8.37 -3.34
N THR A 89 17.23 -8.00 -4.31
CA THR A 89 18.57 -8.56 -4.43
C THR A 89 19.53 -7.76 -3.56
N ALA A 90 19.94 -8.34 -2.43
CA ALA A 90 20.99 -7.76 -1.60
C ALA A 90 22.35 -7.99 -2.26
N SER A 91 23.09 -6.91 -2.48
CA SER A 91 24.47 -6.96 -2.96
C SER A 91 25.40 -6.41 -1.89
N SER A 92 26.54 -7.07 -1.69
CA SER A 92 27.62 -6.56 -0.86
C SER A 92 28.91 -6.55 -1.69
N THR A 93 29.87 -5.71 -1.32
CA THR A 93 31.17 -5.65 -2.01
C THR A 93 31.97 -6.95 -1.87
N ASP A 94 31.66 -7.77 -0.87
CA ASP A 94 32.47 -8.92 -0.44
C ASP A 94 31.75 -10.28 -0.63
N SER A 95 30.50 -10.28 -1.11
CA SER A 95 29.70 -11.49 -1.31
C SER A 95 28.96 -11.48 -2.64
N ALA A 96 28.64 -12.67 -3.15
CA ALA A 96 27.73 -12.80 -4.28
C ALA A 96 26.37 -12.17 -3.94
N PRO A 97 25.67 -11.57 -4.92
CA PRO A 97 24.31 -11.08 -4.71
C PRO A 97 23.39 -12.23 -4.30
N GLU A 98 22.54 -11.96 -3.31
CA GLU A 98 21.63 -12.93 -2.70
C GLU A 98 20.23 -12.32 -2.57
N VAL A 99 19.19 -13.13 -2.69
CA VAL A 99 17.82 -12.63 -2.50
C VAL A 99 17.55 -12.48 -1.00
N ALA A 100 17.14 -11.28 -0.60
CA ALA A 100 16.83 -10.93 0.77
C ALA A 100 15.33 -10.62 0.91
N VAL A 101 14.79 -10.98 2.06
CA VAL A 101 13.43 -10.64 2.49
C VAL A 101 13.53 -9.79 3.75
N ASN A 102 13.15 -8.52 3.67
CA ASN A 102 13.00 -7.69 4.87
C ASN A 102 11.54 -7.68 5.32
N PHE A 103 11.34 -7.86 6.62
CA PHE A 103 10.02 -7.82 7.24
C PHE A 103 10.10 -7.27 8.66
N ILE A 104 8.94 -6.90 9.21
CA ILE A 104 8.85 -6.31 10.55
C ILE A 104 8.04 -7.23 11.46
N ALA A 105 8.59 -7.56 12.62
CA ALA A 105 7.84 -8.25 13.66
C ALA A 105 6.84 -7.29 14.30
N ARG A 106 5.55 -7.63 14.30
CA ARG A 106 4.47 -6.73 14.71
C ARG A 106 4.51 -6.36 16.19
N GLU A 107 4.97 -7.30 17.04
CA GLU A 107 5.03 -7.11 18.49
C GLU A 107 6.09 -6.12 18.92
N SER A 108 7.26 -6.12 18.26
CA SER A 108 8.39 -5.26 18.65
C SER A 108 8.61 -4.08 17.71
N GLY A 109 8.19 -4.17 16.45
CA GLY A 109 8.57 -3.22 15.40
C GLY A 109 9.99 -3.41 14.87
N ASN A 110 10.72 -4.43 15.35
CA ASN A 110 12.07 -4.73 14.87
C ASN A 110 12.04 -5.25 13.43
N ILE A 111 13.03 -4.83 12.66
CA ILE A 111 13.26 -5.30 11.28
C ILE A 111 14.13 -6.54 11.31
N TYR A 112 13.73 -7.53 10.52
CA TYR A 112 14.46 -8.75 10.27
C TYR A 112 14.74 -8.91 8.77
N ARG A 113 15.93 -9.41 8.46
CA ARG A 113 16.37 -9.79 7.13
C ARG A 113 16.54 -11.31 7.08
N TYR A 114 15.85 -11.95 6.15
CA TYR A 114 16.05 -13.34 5.79
C TYR A 114 16.76 -13.45 4.45
N LEU A 115 17.92 -14.10 4.42
CA LEU A 115 18.68 -14.41 3.22
C LEU A 115 18.26 -15.79 2.69
N VAL A 116 17.71 -15.83 1.48
CA VAL A 116 16.95 -17.00 1.01
C VAL A 116 17.83 -18.20 0.68
N GLN A 117 18.99 -17.98 0.07
CA GLN A 117 19.90 -19.05 -0.35
C GLN A 117 20.67 -19.64 0.83
N SER A 118 21.13 -18.80 1.75
CA SER A 118 21.84 -19.18 2.96
C SER A 118 20.91 -19.65 4.09
N GLY A 119 19.63 -19.31 4.01
CA GLY A 119 18.64 -19.60 5.05
C GLY A 119 18.86 -18.82 6.35
N SER A 120 19.65 -17.74 6.30
CA SER A 120 20.05 -16.97 7.47
C SER A 120 19.01 -15.91 7.82
N LEU A 121 18.50 -15.95 9.06
CA LEU A 121 17.61 -14.93 9.60
C LEU A 121 18.37 -14.04 10.61
N THR A 122 18.41 -12.74 10.34
CA THR A 122 19.12 -11.76 11.18
C THR A 122 18.22 -10.59 11.52
N ARG A 123 18.38 -10.03 12.72
CA ARG A 123 17.73 -8.78 13.11
C ARG A 123 18.62 -7.62 12.67
N THR A 124 18.05 -6.65 11.96
CA THR A 124 18.80 -5.50 11.42
C THR A 124 18.46 -4.17 12.09
N SER A 125 17.32 -4.10 12.79
CA SER A 125 16.93 -2.96 13.62
C SER A 125 16.60 -3.39 15.05
N ASN A 126 16.95 -2.56 16.02
CA ASN A 126 16.55 -2.68 17.43
C ASN A 126 15.57 -1.57 17.86
N LYS A 127 14.96 -0.85 16.91
CA LYS A 127 14.02 0.23 17.20
C LYS A 127 12.63 -0.32 17.52
N THR A 128 12.17 -0.05 18.74
CA THR A 128 10.87 -0.53 19.23
C THR A 128 9.74 0.39 18.78
N ILE A 129 8.87 -0.13 17.89
CA ILE A 129 7.65 0.54 17.41
C ILE A 129 6.55 -0.53 17.37
N PRO A 130 5.93 -0.86 18.51
CA PRO A 130 4.94 -1.93 18.56
C PRO A 130 3.62 -1.48 17.90
N GLY A 131 2.82 -2.45 17.47
CA GLY A 131 1.46 -2.17 16.99
C GLY A 131 1.36 -1.64 15.56
N ILE A 132 2.44 -1.75 14.77
CA ILE A 132 2.41 -1.44 13.33
C ILE A 132 1.33 -2.29 12.63
N GLN A 133 0.52 -1.63 11.82
CA GLN A 133 -0.58 -2.25 11.08
C GLN A 133 -0.17 -2.65 9.66
N GLU A 134 0.61 -1.80 9.01
CA GLU A 134 1.07 -1.99 7.64
C GLU A 134 2.43 -1.31 7.41
N THR A 135 3.15 -1.82 6.42
CA THR A 135 4.42 -1.27 5.98
C THR A 135 4.47 -1.19 4.46
N LEU A 136 5.05 -0.11 3.94
CA LEU A 136 5.47 -0.01 2.54
C LEU A 136 6.98 0.21 2.48
N TRP A 137 7.70 -0.59 1.71
CA TRP A 137 9.14 -0.47 1.56
C TRP A 137 9.52 0.25 0.27
N LEU A 138 10.67 0.91 0.28
CA LEU A 138 11.39 1.14 -0.97
C LEU A 138 11.77 -0.21 -1.62
N PRO A 139 11.80 -0.32 -2.95
CA PRO A 139 12.11 -1.58 -3.64
C PRO A 139 13.49 -2.16 -3.30
N ASP A 140 14.43 -1.33 -2.86
CA ASP A 140 15.77 -1.75 -2.43
C ASP A 140 15.85 -2.21 -0.96
N GLY A 141 14.73 -2.16 -0.23
CA GLY A 141 14.63 -2.56 1.16
C GLY A 141 15.34 -1.63 2.16
N SER A 142 15.81 -0.45 1.73
CA SER A 142 16.61 0.47 2.57
C SER A 142 15.79 1.26 3.58
N LEU A 143 14.51 1.52 3.28
CA LEU A 143 13.62 2.35 4.09
C LEU A 143 12.19 1.77 4.05
N ALA A 144 11.59 1.67 5.24
CA ALA A 144 10.22 1.23 5.45
C ALA A 144 9.35 2.40 5.92
N TYR A 145 8.20 2.63 5.30
CA TYR A 145 7.14 3.50 5.83
C TYR A 145 6.18 2.66 6.65
N VAL A 146 6.33 2.71 7.97
CA VAL A 146 5.48 1.98 8.91
C VAL A 146 4.30 2.84 9.33
N ARG A 147 3.10 2.26 9.35
CA ARG A 147 1.86 2.96 9.74
C ARG A 147 1.21 2.31 10.95
N TYR A 148 0.83 3.12 11.92
CA TYR A 148 0.18 2.70 13.16
C TYR A 148 -0.80 3.76 13.66
N LEU A 149 -1.67 3.35 14.57
CA LEU A 149 -2.65 4.22 15.21
C LEU A 149 -2.10 4.70 16.56
N SER A 150 -2.31 5.97 16.87
CA SER A 150 -1.99 6.59 18.17
C SER A 150 -3.17 7.42 18.70
N GLY A 151 -2.96 8.10 19.83
CA GLY A 151 -3.99 8.80 20.58
C GLY A 151 -4.83 7.87 21.46
N GLU A 152 -5.53 8.45 22.44
CA GLU A 152 -6.37 7.68 23.38
C GLU A 152 -7.45 6.86 22.66
N THR A 153 -7.99 7.41 21.58
CA THR A 153 -9.05 6.82 20.75
C THR A 153 -8.52 5.94 19.62
N HIS A 154 -7.20 5.83 19.43
CA HIS A 154 -6.56 5.11 18.32
C HIS A 154 -7.08 5.54 16.93
N ASP A 155 -7.37 6.83 16.75
CA ASP A 155 -7.91 7.39 15.51
C ASP A 155 -6.87 8.13 14.66
N THR A 156 -5.70 8.43 15.23
CA THR A 156 -4.65 9.20 14.57
C THR A 156 -3.70 8.25 13.85
N ILE A 157 -3.64 8.38 12.52
CA ILE A 157 -2.71 7.58 11.70
C ILE A 157 -1.36 8.29 11.70
N ASN A 158 -0.33 7.62 12.22
CA ASN A 158 1.05 8.05 12.08
C ASN A 158 1.74 7.22 11.01
N THR A 159 2.59 7.89 10.23
CA THR A 159 3.44 7.27 9.22
C THR A 159 4.88 7.63 9.54
N TYR A 160 5.70 6.63 9.83
CA TYR A 160 7.10 6.80 10.18
C TYR A 160 8.01 6.15 9.15
N ALA A 161 8.94 6.93 8.60
CA ALA A 161 10.00 6.42 7.74
C ALA A 161 11.12 5.83 8.61
N LEU A 162 11.15 4.50 8.68
CA LEU A 162 12.05 3.66 9.46
C LEU A 162 13.16 3.07 8.56
N PRO A 163 14.41 3.55 8.69
CA PRO A 163 15.54 2.96 7.97
C PRO A 163 15.76 1.51 8.37
N GLU A 164 16.32 0.72 7.46
CA GLU A 164 16.54 -0.72 7.65
C GLU A 164 17.40 -1.06 8.87
N SER A 165 18.38 -0.21 9.19
CA SER A 165 19.23 -0.36 10.38
C SER A 165 18.52 0.00 11.70
N GLY A 166 17.35 0.65 11.63
CA GLY A 166 16.67 1.24 12.78
C GLY A 166 17.22 2.59 13.24
N ASP A 167 18.36 3.03 12.70
CA ASP A 167 19.00 4.29 13.10
C ASP A 167 18.40 5.49 12.37
N GLY A 168 18.06 6.53 13.13
CA GLY A 168 17.45 7.75 12.57
C GLY A 168 15.97 7.54 12.24
N GLY A 169 15.56 7.98 11.05
CA GLY A 169 14.18 8.00 10.57
C GLY A 169 13.45 9.32 10.81
N TYR A 170 12.27 9.48 10.21
CA TYR A 170 11.50 10.72 10.30
C TYR A 170 9.99 10.48 10.17
N PHE A 171 9.19 11.41 10.67
CA PHE A 171 7.74 11.37 10.55
C PHE A 171 7.25 12.07 9.29
N LEU A 172 6.24 11.48 8.65
CA LEU A 172 5.42 12.18 7.68
C LEU A 172 4.26 12.89 8.43
N ALA A 173 3.48 13.69 7.71
CA ALA A 173 2.29 14.32 8.27
C ALA A 173 1.32 13.26 8.84
N GLN A 174 0.66 13.60 9.95
CA GLN A 174 -0.38 12.75 10.53
C GLN A 174 -1.58 12.65 9.59
N ASN A 175 -2.36 11.58 9.75
CA ASN A 175 -3.61 11.37 9.04
C ASN A 175 -3.47 11.35 7.51
N ILE A 176 -2.31 10.89 7.02
CA ILE A 176 -2.17 10.45 5.64
C ILE A 176 -3.11 9.25 5.44
N ALA A 177 -4.11 9.46 4.60
CA ALA A 177 -5.19 8.52 4.36
C ALA A 177 -4.74 7.32 3.51
N ASP A 178 -3.78 7.53 2.62
CA ASP A 178 -3.19 6.49 1.77
C ASP A 178 -1.74 6.83 1.38
N LEU A 179 -0.92 5.81 1.16
CA LEU A 179 0.48 5.92 0.80
C LEU A 179 0.83 4.82 -0.21
N SER A 180 1.54 5.19 -1.29
CA SER A 180 2.17 4.23 -2.21
C SER A 180 3.61 4.63 -2.51
N VAL A 181 4.40 3.65 -2.95
CA VAL A 181 5.83 3.77 -3.23
C VAL A 181 6.10 3.29 -4.66
N HIS A 182 6.97 3.99 -5.37
CA HIS A 182 7.53 3.55 -6.65
C HIS A 182 8.95 4.11 -6.77
N ASP A 183 9.92 3.24 -7.04
CA ASP A 183 11.35 3.57 -6.95
C ASP A 183 11.70 4.24 -5.62
N ALA A 184 12.35 5.41 -5.66
CA ALA A 184 12.71 6.23 -4.51
C ALA A 184 11.73 7.40 -4.28
N GLU A 185 10.50 7.29 -4.78
CA GLU A 185 9.44 8.29 -4.60
C GLU A 185 8.23 7.70 -3.89
N ILE A 186 7.50 8.59 -3.21
CA ILE A 186 6.27 8.27 -2.53
C ILE A 186 5.13 9.14 -3.04
N LEU A 187 3.92 8.60 -2.98
CA LEU A 187 2.68 9.29 -3.25
C LEU A 187 1.79 9.18 -2.02
N THR A 188 1.49 10.33 -1.40
CA THR A 188 0.64 10.43 -0.22
C THR A 188 -0.70 11.04 -0.58
N VAL A 189 -1.79 10.53 -0.01
CA VAL A 189 -3.12 11.13 -0.08
C VAL A 189 -3.49 11.68 1.29
N ALA A 190 -3.77 12.97 1.35
CA ALA A 190 -4.40 13.60 2.49
C ALA A 190 -5.89 13.81 2.19
N GLU A 191 -6.75 13.49 3.16
CA GLU A 191 -8.21 13.68 3.07
C GLU A 191 -8.62 14.89 3.92
N GLY A 192 -9.60 15.66 3.44
CA GLY A 192 -10.20 16.78 4.15
C GLY A 192 -11.69 16.92 3.86
N THR A 193 -12.33 17.93 4.42
CA THR A 193 -13.80 18.13 4.29
C THR A 193 -14.25 18.37 2.84
N ASN A 194 -13.36 18.84 1.98
CA ASN A 194 -13.65 19.23 0.60
C ASN A 194 -13.10 18.24 -0.43
N GLY A 195 -12.65 17.06 0.00
CA GLY A 195 -12.08 16.02 -0.86
C GLY A 195 -10.64 15.68 -0.49
N SER A 196 -9.86 15.24 -1.47
CA SER A 196 -8.50 14.73 -1.27
C SER A 196 -7.45 15.48 -2.07
N VAL A 197 -6.25 15.54 -1.52
CA VAL A 197 -5.05 16.08 -2.15
C VAL A 197 -4.00 14.99 -2.22
N ALA A 198 -3.48 14.72 -3.41
CA ALA A 198 -2.37 13.80 -3.60
C ALA A 198 -1.06 14.55 -3.86
N THR A 199 -0.02 14.15 -3.13
CA THR A 199 1.31 14.77 -3.18
C THR A 199 2.35 13.71 -3.48
N ARG A 200 3.19 13.96 -4.47
CA ARG A 200 4.37 13.15 -4.80
C ARG A 200 5.61 13.81 -4.22
N SER A 201 6.48 13.03 -3.61
CA SER A 201 7.77 13.50 -3.07
C SER A 201 8.82 12.42 -3.17
N ARG A 202 10.09 12.77 -2.98
CA ARG A 202 11.16 11.79 -2.81
C ARG A 202 11.04 11.10 -1.46
N ALA A 203 11.74 9.97 -1.32
CA ALA A 203 11.76 9.17 -0.10
C ALA A 203 12.43 9.85 1.12
N ASP A 204 12.96 11.06 0.97
CA ASP A 204 13.46 11.92 2.06
C ASP A 204 12.49 13.08 2.36
N GLY A 205 11.32 13.11 1.74
CA GLY A 205 10.33 14.19 1.82
C GLY A 205 10.66 15.41 0.94
N SER A 206 11.81 15.44 0.27
CA SER A 206 12.18 16.55 -0.63
C SER A 206 11.37 16.53 -1.93
N ASN A 207 11.37 17.67 -2.65
CA ASN A 207 10.69 17.82 -3.93
C ASN A 207 9.19 17.46 -3.91
N ALA A 208 8.54 17.69 -2.77
CA ALA A 208 7.10 17.51 -2.62
C ALA A 208 6.34 18.44 -3.59
N ARG A 209 5.47 17.84 -4.40
CA ARG A 209 4.60 18.53 -5.35
C ARG A 209 3.21 17.90 -5.36
N GLN A 210 2.18 18.74 -5.37
CA GLN A 210 0.82 18.29 -5.57
C GLN A 210 0.68 17.73 -7.00
N VAL A 211 0.14 16.52 -7.12
CA VAL A 211 -0.10 15.87 -8.43
C VAL A 211 -1.55 15.98 -8.88
N PHE A 212 -2.50 15.96 -7.95
CA PHE A 212 -3.91 16.24 -8.23
C PHE A 212 -4.67 16.65 -6.97
N VAL A 213 -5.83 17.28 -7.20
CA VAL A 213 -6.85 17.56 -6.18
C VAL A 213 -8.18 17.05 -6.72
N THR A 214 -9.01 16.50 -5.85
CA THR A 214 -10.29 15.94 -6.24
C THR A 214 -11.33 16.16 -5.14
N PRO A 215 -12.61 16.40 -5.48
CA PRO A 215 -13.68 16.46 -4.49
C PRO A 215 -14.02 15.09 -3.89
N LEU A 216 -13.50 14.00 -4.45
CA LEU A 216 -13.65 12.66 -3.90
C LEU A 216 -12.84 12.54 -2.61
N SER A 217 -13.44 11.93 -1.59
CA SER A 217 -12.77 11.46 -0.37
C SER A 217 -12.64 9.94 -0.40
N MET A 218 -12.00 9.35 0.62
CA MET A 218 -11.86 7.90 0.75
C MET A 218 -11.22 7.28 -0.50
N LEU A 219 -10.05 7.78 -0.88
CA LEU A 219 -9.33 7.32 -2.08
C LEU A 219 -8.10 6.50 -1.68
N ARG A 220 -7.79 5.52 -2.53
CA ARG A 220 -6.45 4.96 -2.67
C ARG A 220 -5.80 5.50 -3.95
N ALA A 221 -4.51 5.77 -3.92
CA ALA A 221 -3.74 6.29 -5.04
C ALA A 221 -2.41 5.56 -5.19
N ASN A 222 -2.13 5.09 -6.39
CA ASN A 222 -0.93 4.38 -6.77
C ASN A 222 -0.23 5.07 -7.93
N PHE A 223 1.07 4.84 -8.06
CA PHE A 223 1.78 5.15 -9.29
C PHE A 223 1.26 4.28 -10.44
N LEU A 224 1.24 4.83 -11.64
CA LEU A 224 0.99 4.12 -12.89
C LEU A 224 2.12 4.50 -13.84
N GLY A 225 3.14 3.66 -13.91
CA GLY A 225 4.42 4.04 -14.53
C GLY A 225 5.01 5.30 -13.90
N VAL A 226 5.70 6.09 -14.72
CA VAL A 226 6.57 7.18 -14.23
C VAL A 226 5.81 8.47 -13.89
N ARG A 227 4.73 8.80 -14.59
CA ARG A 227 4.11 10.16 -14.56
C ARG A 227 2.60 10.17 -14.36
N GLU A 228 1.96 9.03 -14.41
CA GLU A 228 0.52 8.91 -14.24
C GLU A 228 0.23 8.23 -12.91
N HIS A 229 -1.03 8.30 -12.51
CA HIS A 229 -1.49 7.72 -11.25
C HIS A 229 -2.77 6.94 -11.49
N LEU A 230 -2.92 5.85 -10.76
CA LEU A 230 -4.19 5.15 -10.63
C LEU A 230 -4.83 5.57 -9.32
N THR A 231 -6.09 5.99 -9.36
CA THR A 231 -6.87 6.28 -8.15
C THR A 231 -8.15 5.49 -8.13
N PHE A 232 -8.58 5.02 -6.97
CA PHE A 232 -9.87 4.38 -6.82
C PHE A 232 -10.45 4.64 -5.43
N THR A 233 -11.77 4.61 -5.34
CA THR A 233 -12.49 4.74 -4.06
C THR A 233 -12.22 3.54 -3.17
N LYS A 234 -12.07 3.74 -1.86
CA LYS A 234 -11.88 2.67 -0.87
C LYS A 234 -12.98 1.61 -1.05
N PRO A 235 -12.60 0.31 -1.08
CA PRO A 235 -13.50 -0.76 -1.48
C PRO A 235 -14.62 -0.99 -0.45
N SER A 236 -15.85 -1.13 -0.94
CA SER A 236 -16.98 -1.70 -0.20
C SER A 236 -17.97 -2.33 -1.16
N ALA A 237 -18.50 -3.50 -0.80
CA ALA A 237 -19.56 -4.21 -1.50
C ALA A 237 -20.90 -3.47 -1.44
N LEU A 238 -21.05 -2.54 -0.48
CA LEU A 238 -22.30 -1.83 -0.20
C LEU A 238 -22.40 -0.48 -0.93
N THR A 239 -21.29 0.02 -1.47
CA THR A 239 -21.25 1.28 -2.23
C THR A 239 -20.55 1.11 -3.57
N PRO A 240 -21.08 1.69 -4.66
CA PRO A 240 -20.41 1.65 -5.96
C PRO A 240 -19.00 2.25 -5.90
N GLY A 241 -18.01 1.45 -6.30
CA GLY A 241 -16.63 1.88 -6.45
C GLY A 241 -16.30 2.28 -7.89
N TYR A 242 -15.28 3.13 -8.02
CA TYR A 242 -14.80 3.67 -9.29
C TYR A 242 -13.27 3.71 -9.31
N ALA A 243 -12.69 3.44 -10.49
CA ALA A 243 -11.26 3.61 -10.74
C ALA A 243 -11.02 4.63 -11.86
N TYR A 244 -9.98 5.44 -11.68
CA TYR A 244 -9.61 6.53 -12.57
C TYR A 244 -8.11 6.51 -12.84
N LEU A 245 -7.75 6.71 -14.10
CA LEU A 245 -6.42 7.16 -14.47
C LEU A 245 -6.34 8.67 -14.24
N VAL A 246 -5.26 9.11 -13.64
CA VAL A 246 -4.95 10.52 -13.44
C VAL A 246 -3.66 10.83 -14.19
N ASN A 247 -3.79 11.65 -15.23
CA ASN A 247 -2.64 11.99 -16.06
C ASN A 247 -1.68 12.97 -15.34
N SER A 248 -0.55 13.26 -15.98
CA SER A 248 0.50 14.13 -15.42
C SER A 248 0.09 15.58 -15.08
N ILE A 249 -1.07 16.05 -15.57
CA ILE A 249 -1.62 17.38 -15.27
C ILE A 249 -2.81 17.33 -14.30
N GLY A 250 -3.15 16.15 -13.78
CA GLY A 250 -4.19 15.96 -12.77
C GLY A 250 -5.61 15.72 -13.32
N ASN A 251 -5.78 15.42 -14.61
CA ASN A 251 -7.10 15.11 -15.17
C ASN A 251 -7.47 13.64 -14.93
N PHE A 252 -8.71 13.42 -14.51
CA PHE A 252 -9.28 12.10 -14.23
C PHE A 252 -9.99 11.52 -15.46
N GLU A 253 -9.60 10.32 -15.87
CA GLU A 253 -10.30 9.47 -16.84
C GLU A 253 -10.82 8.23 -16.12
N ARG A 254 -12.14 8.02 -16.09
CA ARG A 254 -12.72 6.83 -15.47
C ARG A 254 -12.45 5.60 -16.36
N ILE A 255 -11.87 4.55 -15.78
CA ILE A 255 -11.58 3.28 -16.47
C ILE A 255 -12.45 2.12 -16.01
N ALA A 256 -12.99 2.18 -14.79
CA ALA A 256 -13.92 1.19 -14.28
C ALA A 256 -14.92 1.81 -13.30
N GLY A 257 -16.03 1.11 -13.09
CA GLY A 257 -17.12 1.52 -12.23
C GLY A 257 -18.36 2.01 -12.98
N PRO A 258 -19.56 1.98 -12.36
CA PRO A 258 -19.81 1.58 -10.97
C PRO A 258 -19.66 0.06 -10.77
N LEU A 259 -18.82 -0.33 -9.81
CA LEU A 259 -18.59 -1.73 -9.43
C LEU A 259 -18.45 -1.81 -7.92
N ASN A 260 -19.30 -2.60 -7.26
CA ASN A 260 -19.22 -2.79 -5.81
C ASN A 260 -17.95 -3.57 -5.47
N GLY A 261 -17.31 -3.21 -4.36
CA GLY A 261 -16.09 -3.88 -3.90
C GLY A 261 -14.87 -3.67 -4.80
N LEU A 262 -14.88 -2.62 -5.65
CA LEU A 262 -13.79 -2.36 -6.59
C LEU A 262 -12.46 -2.17 -5.87
N VAL A 263 -11.45 -2.91 -6.29
CA VAL A 263 -10.04 -2.73 -5.93
C VAL A 263 -9.24 -2.76 -7.22
N ALA A 264 -8.27 -1.85 -7.39
CA ALA A 264 -7.46 -1.78 -8.58
C ALA A 264 -5.96 -1.76 -8.23
N LEU A 265 -5.16 -2.53 -8.96
CA LEU A 265 -3.72 -2.68 -8.77
C LEU A 265 -3.00 -2.44 -10.10
N PRO A 266 -2.25 -1.33 -10.25
CA PRO A 266 -1.53 -1.02 -11.49
C PRO A 266 -0.27 -1.88 -11.62
N SER A 267 0.14 -2.16 -12.86
CA SER A 267 1.44 -2.74 -13.16
C SER A 267 2.56 -1.70 -13.08
N SER A 268 3.81 -2.12 -12.96
CA SER A 268 4.95 -1.21 -12.74
C SER A 268 5.19 -0.29 -13.94
N SER A 269 5.02 -0.79 -15.17
CA SER A 269 5.14 0.03 -16.38
C SER A 269 3.97 0.99 -16.59
N GLY A 270 2.80 0.68 -16.00
CA GLY A 270 1.56 1.40 -16.20
C GLY A 270 0.77 0.98 -17.45
N GLU A 271 1.16 -0.09 -18.14
CA GLU A 271 0.42 -0.61 -19.30
C GLU A 271 -0.86 -1.35 -18.90
N TRP A 272 -0.92 -1.88 -17.68
CA TRP A 272 -2.00 -2.74 -17.21
C TRP A 272 -2.53 -2.32 -15.85
N VAL A 273 -3.81 -2.60 -15.61
CA VAL A 273 -4.42 -2.49 -14.29
C VAL A 273 -5.24 -3.73 -13.99
N LEU A 274 -4.92 -4.43 -12.91
CA LEU A 274 -5.74 -5.52 -12.40
C LEU A 274 -6.91 -4.93 -11.61
N ILE A 275 -8.14 -5.35 -11.89
CA ILE A 275 -9.35 -4.83 -11.27
C ILE A 275 -10.15 -5.99 -10.70
N SER A 276 -10.32 -6.03 -9.39
CA SER A 276 -11.28 -6.93 -8.73
C SER A 276 -12.54 -6.21 -8.32
N TYR A 277 -13.67 -6.91 -8.29
CA TYR A 277 -14.95 -6.39 -7.82
C TYR A 277 -15.85 -7.53 -7.34
N SER A 278 -16.98 -7.19 -6.72
CA SER A 278 -18.01 -8.15 -6.33
C SER A 278 -19.02 -8.32 -7.44
N SER A 279 -19.24 -9.57 -7.87
CA SER A 279 -20.22 -9.97 -8.88
C SER A 279 -21.08 -11.10 -8.31
N GLN A 280 -22.39 -10.83 -8.17
CA GLN A 280 -23.33 -11.77 -7.52
C GLN A 280 -22.87 -12.20 -6.11
N GLY A 281 -22.26 -11.28 -5.36
CA GLY A 281 -21.78 -11.53 -4.00
C GLY A 281 -20.40 -12.20 -3.91
N LEU A 282 -19.82 -12.64 -5.03
CA LEU A 282 -18.50 -13.29 -5.05
C LEU A 282 -17.44 -12.42 -5.72
N PRO A 283 -16.15 -12.58 -5.39
CA PRO A 283 -15.07 -11.90 -6.10
C PRO A 283 -15.09 -12.22 -7.60
N ALA A 284 -14.73 -11.23 -8.41
CA ALA A 284 -14.45 -11.34 -9.83
C ALA A 284 -13.17 -10.55 -10.12
N LEU A 285 -12.45 -10.94 -11.17
CA LEU A 285 -11.18 -10.32 -11.55
C LEU A 285 -11.15 -10.04 -13.06
N SER A 286 -10.67 -8.86 -13.40
CA SER A 286 -10.48 -8.41 -14.77
C SER A 286 -9.14 -7.73 -14.94
N LEU A 287 -8.61 -7.75 -16.15
CA LEU A 287 -7.42 -7.06 -16.58
C LEU A 287 -7.83 -5.89 -17.48
N TYR A 288 -7.40 -4.68 -17.14
CA TYR A 288 -7.60 -3.49 -17.97
C TYR A 288 -6.32 -3.17 -18.74
N GLU A 289 -6.43 -3.07 -20.06
CA GLU A 289 -5.35 -2.64 -20.95
C GLU A 289 -5.43 -1.13 -21.15
N VAL A 290 -4.45 -0.39 -20.64
CA VAL A 290 -4.49 1.09 -20.62
C VAL A 290 -4.52 1.68 -22.01
N LYS A 291 -3.72 1.12 -22.93
CA LYS A 291 -3.61 1.61 -24.30
C LYS A 291 -4.87 1.38 -25.14
N GLU A 292 -5.38 0.15 -25.12
CA GLU A 292 -6.55 -0.25 -25.92
C GLU A 292 -7.89 0.10 -25.24
N ARG A 293 -7.83 0.52 -23.97
CA ARG A 293 -9.00 0.83 -23.13
C ARG A 293 -10.00 -0.31 -23.04
N THR A 294 -9.49 -1.54 -22.96
CA THR A 294 -10.32 -2.74 -22.89
C THR A 294 -10.27 -3.36 -21.50
N LEU A 295 -11.41 -3.87 -21.04
CA LEU A 295 -11.52 -4.62 -19.80
C LEU A 295 -11.78 -6.09 -20.14
N ILE A 296 -10.88 -6.97 -19.72
CA ILE A 296 -10.84 -8.38 -20.09
C ILE A 296 -11.08 -9.20 -18.82
N ALA A 297 -12.13 -10.02 -18.81
CA ALA A 297 -12.39 -10.92 -17.69
C ALA A 297 -11.30 -12.00 -17.60
N LEU A 298 -10.86 -12.32 -16.38
CA LEU A 298 -9.85 -13.33 -16.12
C LEU A 298 -10.49 -14.65 -15.66
N PRO A 299 -9.84 -15.81 -15.90
CA PRO A 299 -10.40 -17.14 -15.59
C PRO A 299 -10.32 -17.52 -14.11
N ILE A 300 -9.82 -16.62 -13.24
CA ILE A 300 -9.75 -16.79 -11.79
C ILE A 300 -10.36 -15.57 -11.11
N ALA A 301 -10.77 -15.73 -9.85
CA ALA A 301 -11.45 -14.70 -9.08
C ALA A 301 -10.78 -14.53 -7.72
N THR A 302 -10.37 -13.31 -7.40
CA THR A 302 -9.81 -12.94 -6.09
C THR A 302 -9.93 -11.42 -5.88
N ILE A 303 -9.45 -10.93 -4.74
CA ILE A 303 -9.33 -9.50 -4.45
C ILE A 303 -7.94 -9.04 -4.93
N ALA A 304 -7.87 -7.91 -5.64
CA ALA A 304 -6.60 -7.43 -6.22
C ALA A 304 -5.50 -7.16 -5.16
N ASP A 305 -5.87 -6.80 -3.92
CA ASP A 305 -4.94 -6.68 -2.77
C ASP A 305 -4.26 -8.01 -2.38
N LYS A 306 -4.72 -9.15 -2.90
CA LYS A 306 -4.11 -10.48 -2.73
C LYS A 306 -3.16 -10.85 -3.87
N CYS A 307 -2.83 -9.90 -4.74
CA CYS A 307 -2.00 -10.10 -5.91
C CYS A 307 -0.73 -9.23 -5.90
N VAL A 308 0.27 -9.65 -6.66
CA VAL A 308 1.50 -8.88 -6.95
C VAL A 308 1.87 -9.06 -8.42
N TRP A 309 2.31 -7.97 -9.05
CA TRP A 309 2.85 -7.99 -10.41
C TRP A 309 4.30 -8.49 -10.40
N ALA A 310 4.69 -9.27 -11.40
CA ALA A 310 6.10 -9.43 -11.73
C ALA A 310 6.64 -8.10 -12.30
N ASP A 311 7.92 -7.81 -12.06
CA ASP A 311 8.53 -6.52 -12.43
C ASP A 311 8.52 -6.24 -13.95
N ASP A 312 8.47 -7.30 -14.76
CA ASP A 312 8.39 -7.22 -16.22
C ASP A 312 6.95 -7.09 -16.76
N ASP A 313 5.95 -6.99 -15.87
CA ASP A 313 4.51 -6.93 -16.16
C ASP A 313 3.94 -8.12 -16.96
N ARG A 314 4.71 -9.21 -17.15
CA ARG A 314 4.25 -10.37 -17.95
C ARG A 314 3.38 -11.34 -17.15
N ALA A 315 3.46 -11.27 -15.83
CA ALA A 315 2.74 -12.16 -14.94
C ALA A 315 2.20 -11.45 -13.70
N VAL A 316 1.10 -12.00 -13.16
CA VAL A 316 0.54 -11.61 -11.87
C VAL A 316 0.42 -12.85 -10.99
N TYR A 317 0.88 -12.78 -9.75
CA TYR A 317 0.73 -13.86 -8.79
C TYR A 317 -0.32 -13.49 -7.76
N CYS A 318 -1.27 -14.39 -7.49
CA CYS A 318 -2.38 -14.11 -6.59
C CYS A 318 -2.65 -15.28 -5.64
N GLY A 319 -2.98 -14.96 -4.38
CA GLY A 319 -3.73 -15.87 -3.52
C GLY A 319 -5.19 -15.91 -3.97
N VAL A 320 -5.65 -17.08 -4.41
CA VAL A 320 -7.01 -17.28 -4.96
C VAL A 320 -7.81 -18.18 -4.02
N PRO A 321 -8.95 -17.71 -3.49
CA PRO A 321 -9.76 -18.51 -2.58
C PRO A 321 -10.38 -19.72 -3.27
N ILE A 322 -10.36 -20.87 -2.59
CA ILE A 322 -11.13 -22.06 -2.92
C ILE A 322 -12.50 -21.94 -2.26
N ASP A 323 -13.57 -21.84 -3.06
CA ASP A 323 -14.97 -21.82 -2.61
C ASP A 323 -15.22 -20.80 -1.46
N PRO A 324 -15.02 -19.49 -1.69
CA PRO A 324 -15.25 -18.48 -0.67
C PRO A 324 -16.73 -18.53 -0.21
N PRO A 325 -17.02 -18.54 1.11
CA PRO A 325 -18.39 -18.73 1.59
C PRO A 325 -19.32 -17.58 1.15
N GLU A 326 -20.47 -17.91 0.58
CA GLU A 326 -21.44 -16.94 0.05
C GLU A 326 -22.18 -16.12 1.13
N SER A 327 -22.07 -16.51 2.40
CA SER A 327 -22.74 -15.83 3.52
C SER A 327 -22.09 -14.51 3.94
N TYR A 328 -20.91 -14.20 3.41
CA TYR A 328 -20.14 -12.99 3.73
C TYR A 328 -20.20 -11.97 2.60
N ILE A 329 -19.93 -10.72 2.95
CA ILE A 329 -19.96 -9.55 2.08
C ILE A 329 -18.52 -9.23 1.68
N TYR A 330 -18.15 -9.52 0.43
CA TYR A 330 -16.80 -9.29 -0.06
C TYR A 330 -16.65 -7.97 -0.83
N PRO A 331 -15.58 -7.19 -0.57
CA PRO A 331 -14.41 -7.54 0.24
C PRO A 331 -14.46 -7.11 1.72
N ASP A 332 -15.53 -6.48 2.17
CA ASP A 332 -15.68 -5.84 3.50
C ASP A 332 -15.38 -6.80 4.66
N ASP A 333 -16.06 -7.94 4.72
CA ASP A 333 -15.91 -8.93 5.80
C ASP A 333 -14.49 -9.54 5.83
N TRP A 334 -13.85 -9.66 4.68
CA TRP A 334 -12.47 -10.13 4.58
C TRP A 334 -11.48 -9.08 5.10
N TYR A 335 -11.65 -7.80 4.73
CA TYR A 335 -10.82 -6.71 5.25
C TYR A 335 -10.96 -6.58 6.77
N GLN A 336 -12.20 -6.67 7.28
CA GLN A 336 -12.48 -6.62 8.72
C GLN A 336 -12.00 -7.86 9.48
N GLY A 337 -11.58 -8.92 8.78
CA GLY A 337 -11.11 -10.16 9.40
C GLY A 337 -12.22 -11.07 9.94
N ALA A 338 -13.48 -10.81 9.56
CA ALA A 338 -14.61 -11.66 9.89
C ALA A 338 -14.54 -13.03 9.19
N VAL A 339 -13.83 -13.09 8.05
CA VAL A 339 -13.58 -14.33 7.31
C VAL A 339 -12.12 -14.38 6.83
N ALA A 340 -11.55 -15.59 6.84
CA ALA A 340 -10.27 -15.91 6.23
C ALA A 340 -10.45 -16.98 5.16
N PHE A 341 -9.75 -16.83 4.04
CA PHE A 341 -9.85 -17.73 2.90
C PHE A 341 -8.97 -18.98 3.06
N ARG A 342 -9.31 -19.99 2.27
CA ARG A 342 -8.42 -21.12 1.98
C ARG A 342 -7.94 -20.91 0.57
N ASP A 343 -6.71 -20.44 0.41
CA ASP A 343 -6.20 -20.06 -0.90
C ASP A 343 -5.41 -21.18 -1.59
N ARG A 344 -5.21 -20.98 -2.88
CA ARG A 344 -4.07 -21.51 -3.65
C ARG A 344 -3.32 -20.35 -4.26
N LEU A 345 -2.04 -20.53 -4.55
CA LEU A 345 -1.27 -19.56 -5.31
C LEU A 345 -1.43 -19.83 -6.81
N TRP A 346 -1.82 -18.82 -7.57
CA TRP A 346 -1.95 -18.87 -9.02
C TRP A 346 -1.07 -17.84 -9.69
N LYS A 347 -0.62 -18.14 -10.90
CA LYS A 347 0.05 -17.24 -11.83
C LYS A 347 -0.90 -16.94 -12.97
N ILE A 348 -1.09 -15.67 -13.30
CA ILE A 348 -1.80 -15.20 -14.49
C ILE A 348 -0.75 -14.81 -15.52
N ASP A 349 -0.83 -15.38 -16.72
CA ASP A 349 -0.06 -14.92 -17.88
C ASP A 349 -0.83 -13.80 -18.58
N VAL A 350 -0.23 -12.61 -18.65
CA VAL A 350 -0.90 -11.39 -19.09
C VAL A 350 -1.11 -11.40 -20.61
N GLU A 351 -0.11 -11.84 -21.36
CA GLU A 351 -0.15 -11.91 -22.83
C GLU A 351 -1.05 -13.06 -23.30
N GLY A 352 -0.87 -14.25 -22.71
CA GLY A 352 -1.60 -15.46 -23.01
C GLY A 352 -3.02 -15.51 -22.44
N ARG A 353 -3.33 -14.67 -21.45
CA ARG A 353 -4.65 -14.53 -20.82
C ARG A 353 -5.18 -15.82 -20.18
N PHE A 354 -4.29 -16.62 -19.61
CA PHE A 354 -4.63 -17.84 -18.87
C PHE A 354 -4.03 -17.80 -17.47
N ALA A 355 -4.53 -18.68 -16.60
CA ALA A 355 -4.03 -18.81 -15.24
C ALA A 355 -3.56 -20.25 -14.97
N GLU A 356 -2.45 -20.38 -14.26
CA GLU A 356 -1.82 -21.64 -13.89
C GLU A 356 -1.72 -21.76 -12.37
N LEU A 357 -2.01 -22.94 -11.85
CA LEU A 357 -1.82 -23.25 -10.44
C LEU A 357 -0.32 -23.34 -10.14
N VAL A 358 0.17 -22.51 -9.22
CA VAL A 358 1.58 -22.48 -8.79
C VAL A 358 1.80 -23.35 -7.57
N LEU A 359 0.92 -23.22 -6.57
CA LEU A 359 1.06 -23.92 -5.29
C LEU A 359 -0.31 -24.19 -4.66
N ASP A 360 -0.53 -25.43 -4.24
CA ASP A 360 -1.62 -25.83 -3.37
C ASP A 360 -1.11 -25.88 -1.93
N PHE A 361 -1.50 -24.91 -1.11
CA PHE A 361 -1.03 -24.79 0.28
C PHE A 361 -1.44 -25.97 1.15
N GLU A 362 -2.68 -26.47 0.99
CA GLU A 362 -3.19 -27.57 1.81
C GLU A 362 -2.46 -28.87 1.50
N LYS A 363 -2.11 -29.09 0.23
CA LYS A 363 -1.30 -30.25 -0.18
C LYS A 363 0.11 -30.23 0.41
N GLU A 364 0.77 -29.08 0.43
CA GLU A 364 2.17 -28.98 0.88
C GLU A 364 2.33 -28.81 2.39
N THR A 365 1.35 -28.19 3.07
CA THR A 365 1.45 -27.86 4.50
C THR A 365 0.51 -28.66 5.39
N GLY A 366 -0.49 -29.33 4.81
CA GLY A 366 -1.60 -29.94 5.56
C GLY A 366 -2.56 -28.93 6.19
N GLN A 367 -2.41 -27.63 5.89
CA GLN A 367 -3.20 -26.54 6.43
C GLN A 367 -3.61 -25.55 5.33
N SER A 368 -4.74 -24.86 5.51
CA SER A 368 -5.12 -23.76 4.62
C SER A 368 -4.35 -22.49 4.97
N LEU A 369 -3.80 -21.80 3.98
CA LEU A 369 -3.25 -20.45 4.13
C LEU A 369 -4.16 -19.43 3.41
N ASP A 370 -4.23 -18.22 3.97
CA ASP A 370 -4.85 -17.05 3.33
C ASP A 370 -3.74 -16.07 2.98
N ALA A 371 -3.28 -16.08 1.74
CA ALA A 371 -2.10 -15.35 1.31
C ALA A 371 -2.42 -13.86 1.11
N THR A 372 -1.65 -13.00 1.78
CA THR A 372 -1.81 -11.53 1.77
C THR A 372 -0.46 -10.82 1.78
N GLY A 373 -0.44 -9.57 1.32
CA GLY A 373 0.81 -8.78 1.29
C GLY A 373 1.90 -9.48 0.49
N LEU A 374 1.53 -9.95 -0.70
CA LEU A 374 2.44 -10.66 -1.59
C LEU A 374 3.55 -9.69 -2.06
N ALA A 375 4.76 -10.20 -2.14
CA ALA A 375 5.92 -9.50 -2.70
C ALA A 375 6.75 -10.49 -3.52
N ILE A 376 7.44 -9.99 -4.53
CA ILE A 376 8.25 -10.79 -5.45
C ILE A 376 9.57 -10.06 -5.74
N ASP A 377 10.65 -10.80 -5.96
CA ASP A 377 11.90 -10.21 -6.43
C ASP A 377 11.83 -9.80 -7.91
N THR A 378 12.77 -8.97 -8.34
CA THR A 378 12.84 -8.45 -9.71
C THR A 378 13.09 -9.54 -10.77
N ALA A 379 13.66 -10.69 -10.39
CA ALA A 379 13.97 -11.81 -11.29
C ALA A 379 12.89 -12.93 -11.29
N PRO A 380 11.65 -12.59 -10.92
CA PRO A 380 10.61 -13.47 -10.37
C PRO A 380 11.07 -14.89 -9.93
N THR A 381 12.02 -14.99 -9.00
CA THR A 381 12.53 -16.26 -8.46
C THR A 381 11.97 -16.61 -7.08
N ILE A 382 11.62 -15.63 -6.26
CA ILE A 382 11.13 -15.80 -4.89
C ILE A 382 9.87 -14.95 -4.70
N LEU A 383 8.79 -15.60 -4.30
CA LEU A 383 7.55 -14.94 -3.87
C LEU A 383 7.39 -15.08 -2.35
N VAL A 384 7.09 -13.98 -1.69
CA VAL A 384 6.82 -13.94 -0.24
C VAL A 384 5.37 -13.54 -0.01
N PHE A 385 4.78 -14.11 1.03
CA PHE A 385 3.43 -13.76 1.46
C PHE A 385 3.25 -13.95 2.95
N LYS A 386 2.33 -13.18 3.53
CA LYS A 386 1.88 -13.35 4.90
C LYS A 386 0.59 -14.18 4.93
N ASN A 387 0.52 -15.14 5.84
CA ASN A 387 -0.74 -15.82 6.14
C ASN A 387 -1.63 -14.92 7.00
N LYS A 388 -2.83 -14.54 6.53
CA LYS A 388 -3.76 -13.70 7.28
C LYS A 388 -4.28 -14.35 8.56
N ARG A 389 -4.29 -15.68 8.64
CA ARG A 389 -4.84 -16.44 9.77
C ARG A 389 -4.03 -16.30 11.06
N ASP A 390 -2.71 -16.36 10.96
CA ASP A 390 -1.79 -16.34 12.11
C ASP A 390 -0.67 -15.28 11.99
N ALA A 391 -0.67 -14.51 10.90
CA ALA A 391 0.36 -13.52 10.59
C ALA A 391 1.79 -14.10 10.45
N SER A 392 1.92 -15.40 10.18
CA SER A 392 3.21 -16.01 9.81
C SER A 392 3.66 -15.58 8.41
N LEU A 393 4.97 -15.54 8.18
CA LEU A 393 5.60 -15.15 6.91
C LEU A 393 6.18 -16.37 6.19
N TRP A 394 5.93 -16.45 4.89
CA TRP A 394 6.29 -17.58 4.05
C TRP A 394 7.00 -17.11 2.78
N SER A 395 7.96 -17.90 2.30
CA SER A 395 8.55 -17.74 0.97
C SER A 395 8.38 -18.98 0.12
N TYR A 396 8.15 -18.78 -1.17
CA TYR A 396 8.06 -19.78 -2.19
C TYR A 396 9.08 -19.50 -3.31
N ALA A 397 9.89 -20.49 -3.66
CA ALA A 397 10.76 -20.43 -4.85
C ALA A 397 9.91 -20.72 -6.10
N LEU A 398 9.89 -19.82 -7.09
CA LEU A 398 9.05 -19.80 -8.30
C LEU A 398 9.54 -20.68 -9.47
#